data_AF-A0A8U0WJ92-F1
#
_entry.id   AF-A0A8U0WJ92-F1
#
_cell.length_a   1.000
_cell.length_b   1.000
_cell.length_c   1.000
_cell.angle_alpha   90.00
_cell.angle_beta   90.00
_cell.angle_gamma   90.00
#
_symmetry.space_group_name_H-M   'P 1'
#
loop_
_entity.id
_entity.type
_entity.pdbx_description
1 polymer ?
#
loop_
_entity_poly.entity_id
_entity_poly.type
_entity_poly.pdbx_seq_one_letter_code
_entity_poly.pdbx_strand_id
1 'polypeptide(L)'
;MPRDSSPEPQPSCSNRMKESDVCKDLLIENRSVEPLELLVENENDEIERLQLPNDVVSETKKPAEEDERVAKIDFRCYNCGMREMVHYFGKTPAFVRGLEFRESTYVLRDPFQPPPPYRKSKPEYFVAIGSHCCGCHKTVCKDNECSFFYVNTYCLPCARQQMPNFPLEIQQKLHKQ
;
A
#
# COMPACT_ATOMS: atom_id res chain seq x y z
N MET A 1 67.32 6.78 -6.90
CA MET A 1 66.03 6.81 -7.63
C MET A 1 64.96 7.30 -6.66
N PRO A 2 64.76 8.62 -6.57
CA PRO A 2 63.93 9.22 -5.53
C PRO A 2 62.52 9.56 -6.01
N ARG A 3 61.58 9.31 -5.10
CA ARG A 3 60.31 10.00 -4.79
C ARG A 3 59.84 11.06 -5.78
N ASP A 4 58.78 10.73 -6.50
CA ASP A 4 57.94 11.67 -7.23
C ASP A 4 56.95 12.30 -6.23
N SER A 5 57.17 13.58 -5.92
CA SER A 5 56.27 14.41 -5.11
C SER A 5 56.04 15.68 -5.92
N SER A 6 54.93 15.72 -6.64
CA SER A 6 54.50 16.90 -7.40
C SER A 6 53.32 17.57 -6.71
N PRO A 7 53.22 18.92 -6.74
CA PRO A 7 52.42 19.69 -5.81
C PRO A 7 51.00 19.92 -6.34
N GLU A 8 50.01 19.87 -5.45
CA GLU A 8 48.62 20.25 -5.76
C GLU A 8 48.53 21.77 -6.04
N PRO A 9 47.86 22.19 -7.12
CA PRO A 9 47.59 23.60 -7.37
C PRO A 9 46.42 24.07 -6.50
N GLN A 10 46.67 25.03 -5.63
CA GLN A 10 45.63 25.72 -4.86
C GLN A 10 44.82 26.66 -5.75
N PRO A 11 43.47 26.62 -5.71
CA PRO A 11 42.67 27.72 -6.20
C PRO A 11 42.57 28.81 -5.13
N SER A 12 43.23 29.94 -5.41
CA SER A 12 43.13 31.20 -4.68
C SER A 12 41.72 31.79 -4.82
N CYS A 13 41.01 31.91 -3.70
CA CYS A 13 39.74 32.62 -3.65
C CYS A 13 39.99 34.14 -3.59
N SER A 14 39.71 34.84 -4.69
CA SER A 14 39.50 36.30 -4.65
C SER A 14 38.68 36.76 -5.87
N ASN A 15 37.38 36.98 -5.67
CA ASN A 15 36.76 38.31 -5.75
C ASN A 15 35.22 38.27 -5.81
N ARG A 16 34.64 39.19 -5.01
CA ARG A 16 33.34 39.87 -5.14
C ARG A 16 32.05 39.05 -5.22
N MET A 17 31.43 38.90 -4.05
CA MET A 17 29.97 38.88 -3.90
C MET A 17 29.46 40.33 -3.74
N LYS A 18 28.43 40.70 -4.49
CA LYS A 18 27.43 41.71 -4.11
C LYS A 18 26.11 40.96 -3.96
N GLU A 19 25.59 40.93 -2.72
CA GLU A 19 24.27 41.47 -2.32
C GLU A 19 23.10 40.91 -3.13
N SER A 20 22.04 40.33 -2.57
CA SER A 20 21.53 40.09 -1.21
C SER A 20 20.53 38.93 -1.39
N ASP A 21 20.31 38.03 -0.45
CA ASP A 21 19.22 38.19 0.51
C ASP A 21 19.35 37.15 1.62
N VAL A 22 19.10 37.64 2.83
CA VAL A 22 19.44 37.05 4.11
C VAL A 22 18.46 35.93 4.47
N CYS A 23 18.94 34.68 4.50
CA CYS A 23 18.35 33.63 5.32
C CYS A 23 19.09 33.60 6.67
N LYS A 24 18.61 34.39 7.62
CA LYS A 24 18.87 34.25 9.05
C LYS A 24 17.79 35.07 9.73
N ASP A 25 16.88 34.39 10.41
CA ASP A 25 16.77 34.51 11.86
C ASP A 25 15.73 33.51 12.37
N LEU A 26 16.24 32.42 12.97
CA LEU A 26 15.56 31.78 14.08
C LEU A 26 15.66 32.75 15.26
N LEU A 27 14.66 33.60 15.45
CA LEU A 27 14.25 34.07 16.77
C LEU A 27 12.72 34.24 16.72
N ILE A 28 12.02 33.29 17.34
CA ILE A 28 10.59 33.37 17.60
C ILE A 28 10.42 34.42 18.70
N GLU A 29 10.33 35.69 18.32
CA GLU A 29 9.71 36.70 19.16
C GLU A 29 8.20 36.65 18.94
N ASN A 30 7.48 36.39 20.04
CA ASN A 30 6.04 36.49 20.25
C ASN A 30 5.26 37.24 19.16
N ARG A 31 4.95 36.56 18.05
CA ARG A 31 3.90 37.00 17.14
C ARG A 31 2.62 36.38 17.64
N SER A 32 1.76 37.19 18.26
CA SER A 32 0.37 36.82 18.49
C SER A 32 -0.19 36.33 17.17
N VAL A 33 -0.43 35.03 17.06
CA VAL A 33 -1.18 34.48 15.94
C VAL A 33 -2.61 34.93 16.19
N GLU A 34 -2.99 36.05 15.57
CA GLU A 34 -4.39 36.43 15.42
C GLU A 34 -5.11 35.20 14.87
N PRO A 35 -6.09 34.65 15.59
CA PRO A 35 -6.94 33.60 15.04
C PRO A 35 -7.51 34.14 13.72
N LEU A 36 -7.36 33.40 12.61
CA LEU A 36 -8.13 33.71 11.42
C LEU A 36 -9.61 33.50 11.76
N GLU A 37 -10.26 34.54 12.24
CA GLU A 37 -11.71 34.61 12.28
C GLU A 37 -12.16 34.67 10.81
N LEU A 38 -12.75 33.57 10.34
CA LEU A 38 -13.57 33.61 9.15
C LEU A 38 -14.73 34.56 9.47
N LEU A 39 -14.66 35.78 8.95
CA LEU A 39 -15.75 36.76 9.06
C LEU A 39 -16.93 36.28 8.20
N VAL A 40 -17.69 35.32 8.74
CA VAL A 40 -18.99 34.94 8.20
C VAL A 40 -20.01 35.82 8.90
N GLU A 41 -20.50 36.85 8.21
CA GLU A 41 -21.44 37.82 8.80
C GLU A 41 -22.77 37.15 9.22
N ASN A 42 -23.17 36.09 8.51
CA ASN A 42 -24.32 35.25 8.83
C ASN A 42 -24.13 33.83 8.26
N GLU A 43 -24.10 32.83 9.14
CA GLU A 43 -23.89 31.42 8.77
C GLU A 43 -24.99 30.87 7.86
N ASN A 44 -26.25 31.33 8.04
CA ASN A 44 -27.37 30.85 7.26
C ASN A 44 -27.31 31.32 5.80
N ASP A 45 -26.86 32.54 5.57
CA ASP A 45 -26.75 33.11 4.22
C ASP A 45 -25.62 32.44 3.43
N GLU A 46 -24.52 32.09 4.11
CA GLU A 46 -23.42 31.35 3.48
C GLU A 46 -23.83 29.90 3.17
N ILE A 47 -24.60 29.27 4.06
CA ILE A 47 -25.18 27.95 3.81
C ILE A 47 -26.12 27.98 2.59
N GLU A 48 -26.95 29.02 2.46
CA GLU A 48 -27.85 29.18 1.32
C GLU A 48 -27.10 29.43 0.01
N ARG A 49 -26.02 30.23 0.03
CA ARG A 49 -25.14 30.43 -1.14
C ARG A 49 -24.43 29.15 -1.59
N LEU A 50 -24.06 28.29 -0.65
CA LEU A 50 -23.36 27.04 -0.92
C LEU A 50 -24.31 25.91 -1.35
N GLN A 51 -25.62 26.07 -1.19
CA GLN A 51 -26.61 25.13 -1.70
C GLN A 51 -26.74 25.24 -3.21
N LEU A 52 -26.40 24.16 -3.92
CA LEU A 52 -26.61 24.08 -5.36
C LEU A 52 -28.11 23.93 -5.69
N PRO A 53 -28.61 24.55 -6.78
CA PRO A 53 -30.01 24.43 -7.17
C PRO A 53 -30.41 22.97 -7.45
N ASN A 54 -31.54 22.55 -6.89
CA ASN A 54 -32.10 21.21 -7.06
C ASN A 54 -32.44 20.84 -8.52
N ASP A 55 -32.57 21.82 -9.41
CA ASP A 55 -33.06 21.64 -10.78
C ASP A 55 -31.98 21.20 -11.80
N VAL A 56 -30.72 21.03 -11.39
CA VAL A 56 -29.65 20.52 -12.28
C VAL A 56 -29.36 19.03 -12.05
N VAL A 57 -29.99 18.39 -11.06
CA VAL A 57 -29.87 16.94 -10.86
C VAL A 57 -30.99 16.22 -11.61
N SER A 58 -31.03 16.39 -12.93
CA SER A 58 -31.67 15.38 -13.76
C SER A 58 -30.90 14.08 -13.54
N GLU A 59 -31.46 13.18 -12.74
CA GLU A 59 -30.96 11.84 -12.48
C GLU A 59 -30.91 11.02 -13.78
N THR A 60 -29.97 11.34 -14.66
CA THR A 60 -29.32 10.28 -15.42
C THR A 60 -28.38 9.64 -14.41
N LYS A 61 -28.90 8.74 -13.57
CA LYS A 61 -28.10 7.83 -12.75
C LYS A 61 -27.23 7.04 -13.74
N LYS A 62 -26.05 7.58 -14.08
CA LYS A 62 -24.92 6.75 -14.46
C LYS A 62 -24.83 5.69 -13.35
N PRO A 63 -24.79 4.39 -13.67
CA PRO A 63 -24.68 3.37 -12.64
C PRO A 63 -23.53 3.80 -11.73
N ALA A 64 -23.79 3.92 -10.42
CA ALA A 64 -22.79 4.32 -9.45
C ALA A 64 -21.56 3.46 -9.73
N GLU A 65 -20.49 4.08 -10.23
CA GLU A 65 -19.26 3.37 -10.54
C GLU A 65 -18.85 2.70 -9.22
N GLU A 66 -18.93 1.37 -9.17
CA GLU A 66 -18.69 0.64 -7.93
C GLU A 66 -17.27 0.95 -7.47
N ASP A 67 -17.11 1.48 -6.25
CA ASP A 67 -15.79 1.80 -5.72
C ASP A 67 -14.94 0.52 -5.63
N GLU A 68 -13.93 0.42 -6.49
CA GLU A 68 -12.99 -0.70 -6.57
C GLU A 68 -12.16 -0.85 -5.28
N ARG A 69 -12.12 0.18 -4.43
CA ARG A 69 -11.44 0.16 -3.13
C ARG A 69 -12.28 -0.48 -2.02
N VAL A 70 -13.55 -0.78 -2.27
CA VAL A 70 -14.37 -1.51 -1.30
C VAL A 70 -14.09 -3.00 -1.44
N ALA A 71 -13.68 -3.63 -0.33
CA ALA A 71 -13.50 -5.08 -0.27
C ALA A 71 -14.85 -5.81 -0.36
N LYS A 72 -14.98 -6.73 -1.32
CA LYS A 72 -16.26 -7.41 -1.65
C LYS A 72 -16.22 -8.92 -1.48
N ILE A 73 -15.03 -9.50 -1.35
CA ILE A 73 -14.86 -10.96 -1.34
C ILE A 73 -14.69 -11.41 0.10
N ASP A 74 -15.60 -12.26 0.60
CA ASP A 74 -15.45 -12.89 1.91
C ASP A 74 -14.41 -14.02 1.84
N PHE A 75 -13.28 -13.83 2.52
CA PHE A 75 -12.26 -14.85 2.69
C PHE A 75 -12.48 -15.55 4.04
N ARG A 76 -12.44 -16.89 4.04
CA ARG A 76 -12.47 -17.69 5.26
C ARG A 76 -11.48 -18.85 5.19
N CYS A 77 -10.53 -18.87 6.12
CA CYS A 77 -9.60 -20.00 6.27
C CYS A 77 -10.35 -21.23 6.82
N TYR A 78 -10.18 -22.38 6.18
CA TYR A 78 -10.77 -23.64 6.62
C TYR A 78 -10.15 -24.19 7.91
N ASN A 79 -8.85 -23.95 8.15
CA ASN A 79 -8.13 -24.52 9.30
C ASN A 79 -8.35 -23.72 10.58
N CYS A 80 -7.97 -22.43 10.60
CA CYS A 80 -8.09 -21.58 11.80
C CYS A 80 -9.39 -20.80 11.87
N GLY A 81 -10.20 -20.77 10.81
CA GLY A 81 -11.45 -20.02 10.78
C GLY A 81 -11.30 -18.50 10.60
N MET A 82 -10.07 -17.98 10.42
CA MET A 82 -9.81 -16.55 10.16
C MET A 82 -10.67 -16.05 9.00
N ARG A 83 -11.33 -14.89 9.19
CA ARG A 83 -12.20 -14.27 8.19
C ARG A 83 -11.74 -12.86 7.91
N GLU A 84 -11.74 -12.48 6.64
CA GLU A 84 -11.48 -11.10 6.22
C GLU A 84 -12.20 -10.78 4.92
N MET A 85 -12.53 -9.50 4.71
CA MET A 85 -13.03 -9.02 3.43
C MET A 85 -11.86 -8.61 2.56
N VAL A 86 -11.70 -9.22 1.38
CA VAL A 86 -10.59 -8.97 0.46
C VAL A 86 -11.05 -8.28 -0.82
N HIS A 87 -10.10 -7.65 -1.52
CA HIS A 87 -10.37 -6.84 -2.70
C HIS A 87 -10.30 -7.65 -3.99
N TYR A 88 -9.46 -8.69 -4.01
CA TYR A 88 -9.17 -9.43 -5.22
C TYR A 88 -8.85 -10.90 -4.94
N PHE A 89 -9.21 -11.75 -5.90
CA PHE A 89 -8.76 -13.14 -5.97
C PHE A 89 -8.29 -13.46 -7.39
N GLY A 90 -7.06 -13.94 -7.53
CA GLY A 90 -6.47 -14.28 -8.82
C GLY A 90 -4.95 -14.10 -8.82
N LYS A 91 -4.35 -13.95 -10.01
CA LYS A 91 -2.90 -13.85 -10.18
C LYS A 91 -2.39 -12.44 -10.45
N THR A 92 -3.23 -11.57 -10.97
CA THR A 92 -2.83 -10.24 -11.48
C THR A 92 -3.80 -9.18 -10.98
N PRO A 93 -3.69 -8.75 -9.70
CA PRO A 93 -4.52 -7.68 -9.16
C PRO A 93 -4.24 -6.36 -9.90
N ALA A 94 -5.29 -5.69 -10.37
CA ALA A 94 -5.18 -4.47 -11.20
C ALA A 94 -4.47 -3.31 -10.49
N PHE A 95 -4.56 -3.23 -9.16
CA PHE A 95 -3.97 -2.18 -8.34
C PHE A 95 -2.48 -2.37 -8.03
N VAL A 96 -1.90 -3.52 -8.39
CA VAL A 96 -0.47 -3.80 -8.23
C VAL A 96 0.20 -3.82 -9.60
N ARG A 97 1.20 -2.98 -9.81
CA ARG A 97 1.90 -2.90 -11.10
C ARG A 97 3.06 -3.88 -11.18
N GLY A 98 3.12 -4.62 -12.28
CA GLY A 98 4.27 -5.47 -12.61
C GLY A 98 4.43 -6.71 -11.73
N LEU A 99 3.36 -7.14 -11.04
CA LEU A 99 3.35 -8.33 -10.21
C LEU A 99 2.37 -9.37 -10.77
N GLU A 100 2.84 -10.61 -10.87
CA GLU A 100 2.01 -11.78 -11.15
C GLU A 100 2.30 -12.86 -10.11
N PHE A 101 1.26 -13.35 -9.44
CA PHE A 101 1.39 -14.47 -8.50
C PHE A 101 1.54 -15.81 -9.23
N ARG A 102 2.32 -16.73 -8.63
CA ARG A 102 2.46 -18.11 -9.13
C ARG A 102 1.14 -18.88 -9.07
N GLU A 103 0.28 -18.55 -8.10
CA GLU A 103 -1.02 -19.17 -7.87
C GLU A 103 -2.11 -18.11 -7.62
N SER A 104 -3.37 -18.47 -7.82
CA SER A 104 -4.49 -17.59 -7.47
C SER A 104 -4.51 -17.31 -5.97
N THR A 105 -4.36 -16.04 -5.61
CA THR A 105 -4.16 -15.59 -4.24
C THR A 105 -5.23 -14.57 -3.86
N TYR A 106 -5.71 -14.64 -2.63
CA TYR A 106 -6.59 -13.64 -2.03
C TYR A 106 -5.76 -12.45 -1.56
N VAL A 107 -6.10 -11.25 -2.04
CA VAL A 107 -5.30 -10.04 -1.84
C VAL A 107 -6.16 -8.93 -1.24
N LEU A 108 -5.62 -8.33 -0.19
CA LEU A 108 -6.16 -7.16 0.48
C LEU A 108 -5.28 -5.95 0.12
N ARG A 109 -5.84 -4.80 -0.24
CA ARG A 109 -5.09 -3.54 -0.30
C ARG A 109 -4.61 -3.20 1.11
N ASP A 110 -3.39 -2.70 1.26
CA ASP A 110 -2.85 -2.40 2.59
C ASP A 110 -3.73 -1.35 3.32
N PRO A 111 -4.39 -1.70 4.44
CA PRO A 111 -5.28 -0.79 5.15
C PRO A 111 -4.53 0.35 5.86
N PHE A 112 -3.20 0.24 6.00
CA PHE A 112 -2.36 1.24 6.65
C PHE A 112 -1.73 2.22 5.66
N GLN A 113 -1.93 2.02 4.35
CA GLN A 113 -1.44 2.94 3.33
C GLN A 113 -2.54 3.92 2.91
N PRO A 114 -2.25 5.24 2.86
CA PRO A 114 -3.21 6.19 2.30
C PRO A 114 -3.44 5.92 0.81
N PRO A 115 -4.67 6.15 0.29
CA PRO A 115 -4.96 6.00 -1.12
C PRO A 115 -4.03 6.86 -1.99
N PRO A 116 -3.63 6.37 -3.18
CA PRO A 116 -2.76 7.14 -4.06
C PRO A 116 -3.45 8.44 -4.49
N PRO A 117 -2.71 9.56 -4.59
CA PRO A 117 -3.28 10.83 -5.01
C PRO A 117 -3.83 10.73 -6.43
N TYR A 118 -5.05 11.23 -6.66
CA TYR A 118 -5.77 11.17 -7.94
C TYR A 118 -4.94 11.55 -9.18
N ARG A 119 -3.97 12.46 -9.03
CA ARG A 119 -3.15 12.98 -10.14
C ARG A 119 -1.89 12.17 -10.44
N LYS A 120 -1.53 11.17 -9.63
CA LYS A 120 -0.33 10.36 -9.83
C LYS A 120 -0.63 8.90 -9.52
N SER A 121 -0.67 8.08 -10.56
CA SER A 121 -0.82 6.63 -10.37
C SER A 121 0.47 6.02 -9.83
N LYS A 122 0.47 5.72 -8.54
CA LYS A 122 1.51 4.92 -7.88
C LYS A 122 0.98 3.50 -7.67
N PRO A 123 1.85 2.47 -7.71
CA PRO A 123 1.44 1.14 -7.27
C PRO A 123 1.03 1.19 -5.80
N GLU A 124 -0.01 0.45 -5.45
CA GLU A 124 -0.49 0.31 -4.08
C GLU A 124 0.14 -0.90 -3.41
N TYR A 125 0.43 -0.80 -2.11
CA TYR A 125 0.83 -1.93 -1.29
C TYR A 125 -0.37 -2.82 -1.01
N PHE A 126 -0.08 -4.09 -0.73
CA PHE A 126 -1.07 -5.12 -0.56
C PHE A 126 -0.59 -6.19 0.42
N VAL A 127 -1.54 -6.92 0.98
CA VAL A 127 -1.31 -8.07 1.85
C VAL A 127 -1.89 -9.31 1.16
N ALA A 128 -1.06 -10.34 0.98
CA ALA A 128 -1.49 -11.63 0.50
C ALA A 128 -2.04 -12.46 1.68
N ILE A 129 -3.34 -12.71 1.69
CA ILE A 129 -4.05 -13.30 2.85
C ILE A 129 -4.03 -14.83 2.81
N GLY A 130 -4.24 -15.42 1.63
CA GLY A 130 -4.47 -16.85 1.49
C GLY A 130 -4.59 -17.32 0.05
N SER A 131 -4.79 -18.61 -0.14
CA SER A 131 -5.06 -19.23 -1.44
C SER A 131 -5.84 -20.53 -1.25
N HIS A 132 -6.13 -21.23 -2.35
CA HIS A 132 -6.71 -22.58 -2.28
C HIS A 132 -5.62 -23.63 -2.14
N CYS A 133 -5.87 -24.63 -1.28
CA CYS A 133 -5.01 -25.80 -1.19
C CYS A 133 -5.02 -26.58 -2.52
N CYS A 134 -3.85 -26.92 -3.04
CA CYS A 134 -3.70 -27.70 -4.26
C CYS A 134 -4.23 -29.15 -4.14
N GLY A 135 -4.23 -29.73 -2.93
CA GLY A 135 -4.69 -31.10 -2.70
C GLY A 135 -6.20 -31.22 -2.48
N CYS A 136 -6.80 -30.31 -1.70
CA CYS A 136 -8.23 -30.40 -1.34
C CYS A 136 -9.09 -29.20 -1.78
N HIS A 137 -8.51 -28.21 -2.46
CA HIS A 137 -9.16 -26.98 -2.95
C HIS A 137 -9.82 -26.09 -1.90
N LYS A 138 -9.68 -26.41 -0.61
CA LYS A 138 -10.17 -25.59 0.50
C LYS A 138 -9.35 -24.31 0.62
N THR A 139 -10.03 -23.21 0.95
CA THR A 139 -9.40 -21.92 1.23
C THR A 139 -8.58 -21.97 2.52
N VAL A 140 -7.32 -21.55 2.46
CA VAL A 140 -6.41 -21.52 3.61
C VAL A 140 -5.62 -20.21 3.64
N CYS A 141 -5.37 -19.70 4.84
CA CYS A 141 -4.53 -18.52 5.02
C CYS A 141 -3.05 -18.86 4.90
N LYS A 142 -2.21 -17.85 4.68
CA LYS A 142 -0.74 -17.98 4.57
C LYS A 142 -0.02 -18.15 5.92
N ASP A 143 -0.76 -18.37 7.01
CA ASP A 143 -0.17 -18.71 8.30
C ASP A 143 0.52 -20.08 8.23
N ASN A 144 1.68 -20.20 8.86
CA ASN A 144 2.47 -21.42 8.94
C ASN A 144 1.73 -22.57 9.65
N GLU A 145 0.78 -22.25 10.54
CA GLU A 145 -0.07 -23.23 11.22
C GLU A 145 -1.23 -23.76 10.33
N CYS A 146 -1.49 -23.11 9.19
CA CYS A 146 -2.61 -23.44 8.31
C CYS A 146 -2.17 -23.99 6.97
N SER A 147 -1.11 -23.42 6.39
CA SER A 147 -0.66 -23.78 5.06
C SER A 147 0.86 -23.72 4.90
N PHE A 148 1.32 -24.37 3.85
CA PHE A 148 2.71 -24.43 3.46
C PHE A 148 2.80 -24.20 1.94
N PHE A 149 3.71 -23.32 1.52
CA PHE A 149 3.97 -23.02 0.12
C PHE A 149 5.27 -23.67 -0.35
N TYR A 150 5.20 -24.38 -1.49
CA TYR A 150 6.38 -24.87 -2.21
C TYR A 150 6.32 -24.46 -3.69
N VAL A 151 5.58 -25.20 -4.51
CA VAL A 151 5.22 -24.81 -5.89
C VAL A 151 3.83 -24.17 -5.91
N ASN A 152 2.90 -24.81 -5.19
CA ASN A 152 1.56 -24.33 -4.89
C ASN A 152 1.35 -24.38 -3.37
N THR A 153 0.29 -23.75 -2.88
CA THR A 153 -0.11 -23.84 -1.47
C THR A 153 -0.78 -25.16 -1.15
N TYR A 154 -0.38 -25.77 -0.05
CA TYR A 154 -1.05 -26.92 0.56
C TYR A 154 -1.51 -26.56 1.96
N CYS A 155 -2.71 -26.96 2.36
CA CYS A 155 -3.05 -26.96 3.78
C CYS A 155 -2.14 -27.97 4.51
N LEU A 156 -1.84 -27.75 5.78
CA LEU A 156 -0.94 -28.65 6.52
C LEU A 156 -1.36 -30.14 6.46
N PRO A 157 -2.65 -30.52 6.56
CA PRO A 157 -3.06 -31.91 6.37
C PRO A 157 -2.67 -32.49 5.01
N CYS A 158 -2.92 -31.77 3.92
CA CYS A 158 -2.55 -32.24 2.58
C CYS A 158 -1.03 -32.23 2.36
N ALA A 159 -0.32 -31.25 2.93
CA ALA A 159 1.14 -31.22 2.88
C ALA A 159 1.74 -32.46 3.56
N ARG A 160 1.20 -32.85 4.73
CA ARG A 160 1.62 -34.05 5.46
C ARG A 160 1.30 -35.35 4.71
N GLN A 161 0.17 -35.40 4.02
CA GLN A 161 -0.17 -36.54 3.15
C GLN A 161 0.77 -36.64 1.94
N GLN A 162 1.23 -35.51 1.39
CA GLN A 162 2.14 -35.46 0.26
C GLN A 162 3.63 -35.41 0.59
N MET A 163 4.01 -35.58 1.86
CA MET A 163 5.43 -35.63 2.24
C MET A 163 6.31 -36.55 1.38
N PRO A 164 5.93 -37.80 1.06
CA PRO A 164 6.81 -38.67 0.27
C PRO A 164 7.04 -38.16 -1.16
N ASN A 165 6.16 -37.29 -1.67
CA ASN A 165 6.27 -36.70 -3.01
C ASN A 165 7.04 -35.37 -3.03
N PHE A 166 7.37 -34.82 -1.86
CA PHE A 166 8.21 -33.62 -1.78
C PHE A 166 9.70 -33.96 -1.76
N PRO A 167 10.59 -33.08 -2.27
CA PRO A 167 12.03 -33.24 -2.10
C PRO A 167 12.43 -33.28 -0.62
N LEU A 168 13.57 -33.92 -0.32
CA LEU A 168 14.01 -34.16 1.05
C LEU A 168 14.16 -32.87 1.87
N GLU A 169 14.63 -31.79 1.24
CA GLU A 169 14.79 -30.48 1.88
C GLU A 169 13.45 -29.90 2.33
N ILE A 170 12.38 -30.15 1.57
CA ILE A 170 11.03 -29.70 1.87
C ILE A 170 10.41 -30.55 2.98
N GLN A 171 10.62 -31.87 2.94
CA GLN A 171 10.19 -32.77 4.01
C GLN A 171 10.78 -32.34 5.36
N GLN A 172 12.08 -32.03 5.40
CA GLN A 172 12.77 -31.57 6.62
C GLN A 172 12.21 -30.24 7.15
N LYS A 173 11.81 -29.32 6.27
CA LYS A 173 11.17 -28.06 6.67
C LYS A 173 9.80 -28.29 7.26
N LEU A 174 9.00 -29.14 6.63
CA LEU A 174 7.64 -29.44 7.08
C LEU A 174 7.62 -30.20 8.42
N HIS A 175 8.66 -30.97 8.75
CA HIS A 175 8.82 -31.60 10.06
C HIS A 175 9.16 -30.61 11.19
N LYS A 176 9.71 -29.44 10.86
CA LYS A 176 10.11 -28.40 11.83
C LYS A 176 8.99 -27.38 12.11
N GLN A 177 7.92 -27.42 11.30
CA GLN A 177 6.71 -26.63 11.52
C GLN A 177 5.80 -27.32 12.53
#